data_AF-A0A9D6AGX9-F1
#
_entry.id   AF-A0A9D6AGX9-F1
#
_cell.length_a   1.000
_cell.length_b   1.000
_cell.length_c   1.000
_cell.angle_alpha   90.00
_cell.angle_beta   90.00
_cell.angle_gamma   90.00
#
_symmetry.space_group_name_H-M   'P 1'
#
loop_
_entity.id
_entity.type
_entity.pdbx_description
1 polymer ?
#
loop_
_entity_poly.entity_id
_entity_poly.type
_entity_poly.pdbx_seq_one_letter_code
_entity_poly.pdbx_strand_id
1 'polypeptide(L)'
;MRHIWTQGDERVDRTGVGTRAVFGATMRFNLADNAIPLLTTKRVFWKTATREMLWFLTGDTNIRSLVEQKVHIWTDWPLEKYRNETGENIDRDAFEQRIIEDEAFARQWGDLGPVYGKQWVDWPRYTPAGEGLFRREEKGINQIELLIEGLKNNPGSRRHIFTGWNVAELDQMALPPCHKTYQFYVANGKLSAILYQRSCDLGLGFAFNVYSAALLIYMI
;
A
#
# COMPACT_ATOMS: atom_id res chain seq x y z
N MET A 1 -7.69 18.00 -10.24
CA MET A 1 -7.68 17.73 -11.70
C MET A 1 -7.54 19.01 -12.51
N ARG A 2 -8.47 19.98 -12.42
CA ARG A 2 -8.37 21.25 -13.16
C ARG A 2 -7.00 21.92 -13.06
N HIS A 3 -6.47 22.08 -11.85
CA HIS A 3 -5.15 22.69 -11.63
C HIS A 3 -4.02 21.98 -12.39
N ILE A 4 -3.94 20.64 -12.31
CA ILE A 4 -2.97 19.83 -13.06
C ILE A 4 -3.16 20.03 -14.57
N TRP A 5 -4.42 20.04 -15.03
CA TRP A 5 -4.71 20.22 -16.45
C TRP A 5 -4.27 21.58 -16.97
N THR A 6 -4.52 22.66 -16.23
CA THR A 6 -4.26 24.02 -16.70
C THR A 6 -2.87 24.54 -16.40
N GLN A 7 -2.18 24.00 -15.38
CA GLN A 7 -0.93 24.55 -14.85
C GLN A 7 0.15 23.49 -14.59
N GLY A 8 -0.14 22.21 -14.80
CA GLY A 8 0.82 21.13 -14.54
C GLY A 8 1.93 21.09 -15.58
N ASP A 9 3.13 20.75 -15.13
CA ASP A 9 4.29 20.53 -15.99
C ASP A 9 4.03 19.30 -16.87
N GLU A 10 4.32 19.40 -18.16
CA GLU A 10 4.38 18.23 -19.04
C GLU A 10 5.70 17.49 -18.79
N ARG A 11 5.59 16.18 -18.53
CA ARG A 11 6.74 15.31 -18.27
C ARG A 11 6.59 14.02 -19.05
N VAL A 12 7.68 13.55 -19.64
CA VAL A 12 7.77 12.15 -20.10
C VAL A 12 7.99 11.29 -18.87
N ASP A 13 7.07 10.35 -18.61
CA ASP A 13 7.14 9.45 -17.46
C ASP A 13 7.79 8.11 -17.83
N ARG A 14 8.01 7.23 -16.84
CA ARG A 14 8.65 5.91 -17.05
C ARG A 14 7.89 4.99 -18.00
N THR A 15 6.62 5.28 -18.28
CA THR A 15 5.74 4.45 -19.12
C THR A 15 5.77 4.86 -20.59
N GLY A 16 6.37 6.01 -20.92
CA GLY A 16 6.43 6.55 -22.27
C GLY A 16 5.13 7.20 -22.75
N VAL A 17 4.07 7.23 -21.92
CA VAL A 17 2.77 7.84 -22.24
C VAL A 17 2.82 9.36 -22.05
N GLY A 18 3.61 9.82 -21.07
CA GLY A 18 3.67 11.22 -20.69
C GLY A 18 2.58 11.61 -19.70
N THR A 19 2.88 12.60 -18.86
CA THR A 19 2.02 13.06 -17.76
C THR A 19 1.98 14.57 -17.69
N ARG A 20 0.85 15.12 -17.22
CA ARG A 20 0.80 16.46 -16.64
C ARG A 20 0.86 16.33 -15.13
N ALA A 21 1.78 17.03 -14.48
CA ALA A 21 2.09 16.82 -13.07
C ALA A 21 2.20 18.12 -12.28
N VAL A 22 1.92 18.02 -10.98
CA VAL A 22 2.22 19.07 -9.99
C VAL A 22 2.97 18.42 -8.83
N PHE A 23 3.82 19.19 -8.15
CA PHE A 23 4.59 18.71 -7.00
C PHE A 23 4.19 19.49 -5.73
N GLY A 24 4.03 18.78 -4.61
CA GLY A 24 3.69 19.40 -3.32
C GLY A 24 2.21 19.74 -3.12
N ALA A 25 1.29 19.04 -3.78
CA ALA A 25 -0.14 19.24 -3.57
C ALA A 25 -0.61 18.71 -2.21
N THR A 26 -1.51 19.43 -1.53
CA THR A 26 -2.16 19.01 -0.28
C THR A 26 -3.68 19.02 -0.44
N MET A 27 -4.35 18.01 0.11
CA MET A 27 -5.81 17.92 0.16
C MET A 27 -6.26 17.54 1.58
N ARG A 28 -7.45 18.00 1.98
CA ARG A 28 -8.02 17.74 3.31
C ARG A 28 -9.46 17.26 3.16
N PHE A 29 -9.81 16.21 3.89
CA PHE A 29 -11.15 15.63 3.91
C PHE A 29 -11.66 15.62 5.35
N ASN A 30 -12.87 16.12 5.58
CA ASN A 30 -13.53 16.04 6.87
C ASN A 30 -14.30 14.71 6.95
N LEU A 31 -14.03 13.92 7.98
CA LEU A 31 -14.66 12.61 8.24
C LEU A 31 -15.70 12.68 9.37
N ALA A 32 -16.09 13.89 9.81
CA ALA A 32 -17.17 14.08 10.76
C ALA A 32 -18.48 13.46 10.24
N ASP A 33 -19.40 13.17 11.17
CA ASP A 33 -20.74 12.64 10.86
C ASP A 33 -20.71 11.34 10.03
N ASN A 34 -19.69 10.51 10.26
CA ASN A 34 -19.45 9.24 9.55
C ASN A 34 -19.28 9.41 8.03
N ALA A 35 -18.79 10.58 7.57
CA ALA A 35 -18.56 10.85 6.16
C ALA A 35 -17.34 10.09 5.60
N ILE A 36 -17.54 9.36 4.51
CA ILE A 36 -16.46 8.74 3.73
C ILE A 36 -16.27 9.47 2.40
N PRO A 37 -15.04 9.91 2.06
CA PRO A 37 -14.74 10.64 0.83
C PRO A 37 -14.69 9.71 -0.39
N LEU A 38 -15.86 9.23 -0.83
CA LEU A 38 -16.03 8.58 -2.13
C LEU A 38 -16.42 9.60 -3.19
N LEU A 39 -15.76 9.51 -4.35
CA LEU A 39 -16.13 10.37 -5.47
C LEU A 39 -17.52 9.98 -6.01
N THR A 40 -18.37 10.97 -6.23
CA THR A 40 -19.72 10.79 -6.80
C THR A 40 -19.76 11.01 -8.31
N THR A 41 -18.76 11.67 -8.87
CA THR A 41 -18.65 11.98 -10.31
C THR A 41 -18.14 10.81 -11.16
N LYS A 42 -17.73 9.71 -10.51
CA LYS A 42 -17.22 8.47 -11.14
C LYS A 42 -17.48 7.32 -10.19
N ARG A 43 -17.85 6.15 -10.71
CA ARG A 43 -17.94 4.92 -9.90
C ARG A 43 -16.56 4.54 -9.35
N VAL A 44 -16.49 4.30 -8.04
CA VAL A 44 -15.30 3.81 -7.33
C VAL A 44 -15.55 2.40 -6.82
N PHE A 45 -14.63 1.47 -7.10
CA PHE A 45 -14.70 0.07 -6.65
C PHE A 45 -14.22 -0.09 -5.20
N TRP A 46 -14.93 0.54 -4.27
CA TRP A 46 -14.54 0.62 -2.85
C TRP A 46 -14.43 -0.74 -2.15
N LYS A 47 -15.15 -1.77 -2.61
CA LYS A 47 -15.03 -3.14 -2.07
C LYS A 47 -13.63 -3.72 -2.32
N THR A 48 -13.10 -3.50 -3.51
CA THR A 48 -11.73 -3.89 -3.87
C THR A 48 -10.71 -3.15 -2.99
N ALA A 49 -10.92 -1.86 -2.76
CA ALA A 49 -10.07 -1.05 -1.87
C ALA A 49 -10.10 -1.51 -0.42
N THR A 50 -11.28 -1.92 0.05
CA THR A 50 -11.44 -2.48 1.40
C THR A 50 -10.67 -3.79 1.54
N ARG A 51 -10.82 -4.71 0.57
CA ARG A 51 -10.13 -6.01 0.58
C ARG A 51 -8.61 -5.86 0.52
N GLU A 52 -8.12 -4.94 -0.31
CA GLU A 52 -6.70 -4.62 -0.39
C GLU A 52 -6.17 -4.07 0.94
N MET A 53 -6.87 -3.09 1.54
CA MET A 53 -6.46 -2.53 2.83
C MET A 53 -6.43 -3.61 3.93
N LEU A 54 -7.43 -4.48 3.97
CA LEU A 54 -7.45 -5.61 4.91
C LEU A 54 -6.29 -6.57 4.67
N TRP A 55 -5.96 -6.87 3.41
CA TRP A 55 -4.81 -7.69 3.04
C TRP A 55 -3.48 -7.06 3.46
N PHE A 56 -3.29 -5.74 3.30
CA PHE A 56 -2.10 -5.08 3.85
C PHE A 56 -2.00 -5.26 5.38
N LEU A 57 -3.12 -5.19 6.09
CA LEU A 57 -3.13 -5.33 7.55
C LEU A 57 -2.90 -6.78 8.05
N THR A 58 -2.97 -7.79 7.18
CA THR A 58 -2.57 -9.17 7.55
C THR A 58 -1.06 -9.38 7.47
N GLY A 59 -0.35 -8.54 6.70
CA GLY A 59 1.07 -8.73 6.41
C GLY A 59 1.38 -9.68 5.26
N ASP A 60 0.35 -10.25 4.64
CA ASP A 60 0.51 -11.13 3.49
C ASP A 60 1.11 -10.35 2.30
N THR A 61 1.95 -11.04 1.53
CA THR A 61 2.61 -10.52 0.33
C THR A 61 2.23 -11.32 -0.92
N ASN A 62 1.45 -12.38 -0.75
CA ASN A 62 0.97 -13.22 -1.82
C ASN A 62 -0.40 -12.78 -2.35
N ILE A 63 -0.57 -12.74 -3.67
CA ILE A 63 -1.83 -12.33 -4.29
C ILE A 63 -2.96 -13.36 -4.15
N ARG A 64 -2.69 -14.61 -3.72
CA ARG A 64 -3.68 -15.70 -3.74
C ARG A 64 -4.99 -15.31 -3.04
N SER A 65 -4.88 -14.80 -1.81
CA SER A 65 -6.05 -14.38 -1.03
C SER A 65 -6.81 -13.20 -1.65
N LEU A 66 -6.13 -12.36 -2.45
CA LEU A 66 -6.74 -11.27 -3.21
C LEU A 66 -7.52 -11.80 -4.41
N VAL A 67 -6.92 -12.68 -5.22
CA VAL A 67 -7.57 -13.21 -6.43
C VAL A 67 -8.76 -14.12 -6.10
N GLU A 68 -8.69 -14.89 -5.01
CA GLU A 68 -9.84 -15.64 -4.44
C GLU A 68 -11.01 -14.71 -4.11
N GLN A 69 -10.71 -13.49 -3.68
CA GLN A 69 -11.68 -12.44 -3.40
C GLN A 69 -11.97 -11.55 -4.60
N LYS A 70 -11.62 -11.95 -5.83
CA LYS A 70 -11.85 -11.18 -7.07
C LYS A 70 -11.19 -9.79 -7.04
N VAL A 71 -9.99 -9.71 -6.47
CA VAL A 71 -9.13 -8.53 -6.49
C VAL A 71 -7.93 -8.82 -7.39
N HIS A 72 -7.93 -8.20 -8.57
CA HIS A 72 -7.00 -8.50 -9.67
C HIS A 72 -5.90 -7.45 -9.87
N ILE A 73 -5.97 -6.34 -9.12
CA ILE A 73 -5.14 -5.15 -9.36
C ILE A 73 -3.64 -5.40 -9.10
N TRP A 74 -3.29 -6.53 -8.48
CA TRP A 74 -1.95 -6.95 -8.14
C TRP A 74 -1.35 -8.02 -9.06
N THR A 75 -2.12 -8.54 -10.01
CA THR A 75 -1.72 -9.71 -10.81
C THR A 75 -0.61 -9.41 -11.82
N ASP A 76 -0.56 -8.20 -12.36
CA ASP A 76 0.32 -7.87 -13.48
C ASP A 76 1.81 -8.05 -13.15
N TRP A 77 2.23 -7.70 -11.93
CA TRP A 77 3.62 -7.83 -11.47
C TRP A 77 4.12 -9.29 -11.39
N PRO A 78 3.48 -10.19 -10.63
CA PRO A 78 3.89 -11.59 -10.56
C PRO A 78 3.72 -12.32 -11.90
N LEU A 79 2.71 -11.95 -12.70
CA LEU A 79 2.53 -12.50 -14.05
C LEU A 79 3.67 -12.12 -14.99
N GLU A 80 4.12 -10.87 -14.95
CA GLU A 80 5.28 -10.42 -15.74
C GLU A 80 6.55 -11.18 -15.32
N LYS A 81 6.79 -11.31 -14.00
CA LYS A 81 7.89 -12.12 -13.46
C LYS A 81 7.81 -13.57 -13.95
N TYR A 82 6.64 -14.18 -13.87
CA TYR A 82 6.38 -15.55 -14.33
C TYR A 82 6.74 -15.74 -15.80
N ARG A 83 6.22 -14.88 -16.67
CA ARG A 83 6.47 -14.92 -18.12
C ARG A 83 7.95 -14.77 -18.44
N ASN A 84 8.64 -13.85 -17.74
CA ASN A 84 10.06 -13.58 -17.96
C ASN A 84 10.95 -14.76 -17.53
N GLU A 85 10.63 -15.43 -16.42
CA GLU A 85 11.46 -16.53 -15.90
C GLU A 85 11.16 -17.88 -16.56
N THR A 86 9.92 -18.13 -16.98
CA THR A 86 9.52 -19.42 -17.55
C THR A 86 9.45 -19.43 -19.08
N GLY A 87 9.27 -18.27 -19.71
CA GLY A 87 8.95 -18.14 -21.13
C GLY A 87 7.53 -18.57 -21.50
N GLU A 88 6.69 -18.97 -20.53
CA GLU A 88 5.32 -19.38 -20.79
C GLU A 88 4.43 -18.15 -21.01
N ASN A 89 3.77 -18.10 -22.18
CA ASN A 89 2.81 -17.04 -22.50
C ASN A 89 1.39 -17.41 -22.02
N ILE A 90 1.20 -17.51 -20.71
CA ILE A 90 -0.10 -17.68 -20.07
C ILE A 90 -0.84 -16.34 -20.00
N ASP A 91 -2.15 -16.31 -20.22
CA ASP A 91 -2.94 -15.10 -20.00
C ASP A 91 -3.19 -14.84 -18.50
N ARG A 92 -3.73 -13.66 -18.19
CA ARG A 92 -3.93 -13.23 -16.80
C ARG A 92 -4.93 -14.13 -16.07
N ASP A 93 -6.03 -14.47 -16.71
CA ASP A 93 -7.13 -15.18 -16.06
C ASP A 93 -6.72 -16.65 -15.78
N ALA A 94 -5.99 -17.28 -16.71
CA ALA A 94 -5.40 -18.59 -16.52
C ALA A 94 -4.31 -18.60 -15.43
N PHE A 95 -3.48 -17.54 -15.35
CA PHE A 95 -2.50 -17.39 -14.28
C PHE A 95 -3.18 -17.27 -12.92
N GLU A 96 -4.19 -16.41 -12.77
CA GLU A 96 -4.94 -16.27 -11.53
C GLU A 96 -5.64 -17.57 -11.13
N GLN A 97 -6.22 -18.30 -12.09
CA GLN A 97 -6.84 -19.59 -11.81
C GLN A 97 -5.81 -20.58 -11.24
N ARG A 98 -4.61 -20.62 -11.82
CA ARG A 98 -3.53 -21.48 -11.32
C ARG A 98 -3.01 -21.06 -9.94
N ILE A 99 -2.94 -19.76 -9.66
CA ILE A 99 -2.65 -19.24 -8.31
C ILE A 99 -3.70 -19.70 -7.29
N ILE A 100 -4.98 -19.77 -7.68
CA ILE A 100 -6.05 -20.22 -6.79
C ILE A 100 -5.97 -21.73 -6.55
N GLU A 101 -5.77 -22.51 -7.61
CA GLU A 101 -5.86 -23.98 -7.59
C GLU A 101 -4.62 -24.66 -7.00
N ASP A 102 -3.42 -24.11 -7.23
CA ASP A 102 -2.15 -24.72 -6.85
C ASP A 102 -1.41 -23.86 -5.81
N GLU A 103 -1.35 -24.34 -4.57
CA GLU A 103 -0.67 -23.65 -3.49
C GLU A 103 0.84 -23.54 -3.69
N ALA A 104 1.48 -24.56 -4.28
CA ALA A 104 2.91 -24.50 -4.54
C ALA A 104 3.21 -23.48 -5.63
N PHE A 105 2.39 -23.44 -6.68
CA PHE A 105 2.44 -22.40 -7.71
C PHE A 105 2.24 -21.02 -7.11
N ALA A 106 1.22 -20.83 -6.26
CA ALA A 106 0.97 -19.57 -5.58
C ALA A 106 2.16 -19.12 -4.73
N ARG A 107 2.74 -20.01 -3.91
CA ARG A 107 3.92 -19.69 -3.08
C ARG A 107 5.11 -19.25 -3.92
N GLN A 108 5.32 -19.85 -5.09
CA GLN A 108 6.44 -19.53 -5.95
C GLN A 108 6.22 -18.25 -6.78
N TRP A 109 5.01 -18.08 -7.31
CA TRP A 109 4.75 -17.09 -8.37
C TRP A 109 3.80 -15.97 -7.96
N GLY A 110 3.07 -16.10 -6.85
CA GLY A 110 2.13 -15.10 -6.38
C GLY A 110 2.72 -14.05 -5.44
N ASP A 111 3.99 -14.16 -5.03
CA ASP A 111 4.63 -13.25 -4.08
C ASP A 111 5.07 -11.95 -4.75
N LEU A 112 4.70 -10.82 -4.14
CA LEU A 112 5.04 -9.47 -4.57
C LEU A 112 6.35 -8.95 -3.95
N GLY A 113 6.98 -9.75 -3.09
CA GLY A 113 8.12 -9.32 -2.28
C GLY A 113 7.66 -8.47 -1.10
N PRO A 114 8.56 -7.69 -0.48
CA PRO A 114 8.30 -7.02 0.79
C PRO A 114 7.48 -5.72 0.62
N VAL A 115 6.27 -5.84 0.08
CA VAL A 115 5.32 -4.73 -0.16
C VAL A 115 4.66 -4.23 1.14
N TYR A 116 3.61 -3.40 1.03
CA TYR A 116 2.98 -2.68 2.14
C TYR A 116 2.77 -3.52 3.40
N GLY A 117 2.12 -4.69 3.28
CA GLY A 117 1.78 -5.50 4.45
C GLY A 117 3.01 -5.91 5.25
N LYS A 118 4.03 -6.45 4.56
CA LYS A 118 5.31 -6.81 5.19
C LYS A 118 5.90 -5.63 5.97
N GLN A 119 5.95 -4.46 5.35
CA GLN A 119 6.52 -3.28 6.00
C GLN A 119 5.68 -2.83 7.20
N TRP A 120 4.36 -2.90 7.12
CA TRP A 120 3.47 -2.37 8.15
C TRP A 120 3.39 -3.26 9.39
N VAL A 121 3.41 -4.59 9.22
CA VAL A 121 3.18 -5.52 10.35
C VAL A 121 4.38 -6.39 10.70
N ASP A 122 5.41 -6.45 9.85
CA ASP A 122 6.59 -7.31 10.10
C ASP A 122 7.88 -6.69 9.51
N TRP A 123 8.14 -5.42 9.88
CA TRP A 123 9.33 -4.70 9.44
C TRP A 123 10.61 -5.38 9.98
N PRO A 124 11.61 -5.70 9.14
CA PRO A 124 12.80 -6.43 9.58
C PRO A 124 13.56 -5.73 10.71
N ARG A 125 13.86 -6.50 11.78
CA ARG A 125 14.65 -6.05 12.92
C ARG A 125 15.98 -6.79 12.95
N TYR A 126 17.06 -6.07 13.23
CA TYR A 126 18.41 -6.60 13.31
C TYR A 126 19.03 -6.28 14.66
N THR A 127 19.65 -7.28 15.28
CA THR A 127 20.38 -7.13 16.54
C THR A 127 21.86 -7.46 16.38
N PRO A 128 22.75 -6.82 17.16
CA PRO A 128 24.16 -7.16 17.17
C PRO A 128 24.38 -8.64 17.52
N ALA A 129 25.18 -9.33 16.72
CA ALA A 129 25.58 -10.72 16.91
C ALA A 129 27.04 -10.87 17.38
N GLY A 130 27.72 -9.75 17.67
CA GLY A 130 29.16 -9.70 17.98
C GLY A 130 30.01 -9.45 16.73
N GLU A 131 31.25 -9.01 16.91
CA GLU A 131 32.25 -8.84 15.83
C GLU A 131 31.79 -7.95 14.66
N GLY A 132 30.89 -6.99 14.92
CA GLY A 132 30.31 -6.12 13.89
C GLY A 132 29.23 -6.79 13.03
N LEU A 133 28.88 -8.05 13.31
CA LEU A 133 27.82 -8.78 12.64
C LEU A 133 26.45 -8.43 13.22
N PHE A 134 25.43 -8.53 12.38
CA PHE A 134 24.02 -8.38 12.76
C PHE A 134 23.25 -9.63 12.40
N ARG A 135 22.31 -10.03 13.25
CA ARG A 135 21.37 -11.11 13.00
C ARG A 135 19.97 -10.54 12.84
N ARG A 136 19.25 -11.02 11.82
CA ARG A 136 17.83 -10.75 11.66
C ARG A 136 17.05 -11.49 12.77
N GLU A 137 16.22 -10.77 13.50
CA GLU A 137 15.31 -11.38 14.47
C GLU A 137 14.20 -12.16 13.75
N GLU A 138 13.68 -13.20 14.40
CA GLU A 138 12.55 -13.99 13.89
C GLU A 138 11.29 -13.15 13.78
N LYS A 139 11.01 -12.32 14.80
CA LYS A 139 9.88 -11.40 14.81
C LYS A 139 10.33 -10.00 14.41
N GLY A 140 9.70 -9.43 13.38
CA GLY A 140 9.88 -8.04 12.99
C GLY A 140 9.10 -7.07 13.87
N ILE A 141 9.07 -5.80 13.46
CA ILE A 141 8.34 -4.73 14.12
C ILE A 141 6.96 -4.60 13.47
N ASN A 142 5.91 -4.80 14.26
CA ASN A 142 4.54 -4.50 13.86
C ASN A 142 4.22 -3.03 14.15
N GLN A 143 4.34 -2.18 13.13
CA GLN A 143 4.12 -0.74 13.27
C GLN A 143 2.64 -0.40 13.54
N ILE A 144 1.70 -1.21 13.04
CA ILE A 144 0.26 -1.02 13.28
C ILE A 144 -0.10 -1.33 14.73
N GLU A 145 0.43 -2.42 15.29
CA GLU A 145 0.28 -2.75 16.71
C GLU A 145 0.82 -1.61 17.60
N LEU A 146 2.05 -1.15 17.33
CA LEU A 146 2.66 -0.03 18.07
C LEU A 146 1.85 1.27 17.95
N LEU A 147 1.25 1.54 16.80
CA LEU A 147 0.36 2.69 16.61
C LEU A 147 -0.87 2.58 17.50
N ILE A 148 -1.56 1.44 17.49
CA ILE A 148 -2.78 1.21 18.27
C ILE A 148 -2.48 1.31 19.77
N GLU A 149 -1.40 0.68 20.24
CA GLU A 149 -0.95 0.79 21.63
C GLU A 149 -0.61 2.24 22.00
N GLY A 150 0.09 2.95 21.11
CA GLY A 150 0.44 4.35 21.28
C GLY A 150 -0.78 5.24 21.41
N LEU A 151 -1.78 5.07 20.54
CA LEU A 151 -3.00 5.88 20.57
C LEU A 151 -3.82 5.65 21.84
N LYS A 152 -3.88 4.41 22.33
CA LYS A 152 -4.58 4.06 23.58
C LYS A 152 -3.87 4.63 24.82
N ASN A 153 -2.55 4.52 24.87
CA ASN A 153 -1.79 4.78 26.10
C ASN A 153 -1.16 6.18 26.15
N ASN A 154 -0.93 6.81 24.99
CA ASN A 154 -0.33 8.14 24.88
C ASN A 154 -0.87 8.89 23.64
N PRO A 155 -2.17 9.25 23.62
CA PRO A 155 -2.82 9.86 22.46
C PRO A 155 -2.19 11.19 22.03
N GLY A 156 -1.59 11.94 22.96
CA GLY A 156 -0.91 13.21 22.70
C GLY A 156 0.49 13.08 22.06
N SER A 157 0.97 11.86 21.83
CA SER A 157 2.26 11.64 21.19
C SER A 157 2.30 12.24 19.78
N ARG A 158 3.42 12.88 19.45
CA ARG A 158 3.72 13.37 18.10
C ARG A 158 4.42 12.31 17.23
N ARG A 159 4.51 11.07 17.71
CA ARG A 159 5.27 9.96 17.12
C ARG A 159 4.40 8.81 16.64
N HIS A 160 3.08 9.00 16.56
CA HIS A 160 2.15 8.02 15.99
C HIS A 160 2.32 7.94 14.49
N ILE A 161 3.33 7.21 14.04
CA ILE A 161 3.80 7.15 12.66
C ILE A 161 4.03 5.69 12.27
N PHE A 162 3.60 5.33 11.07
CA PHE A 162 4.10 4.12 10.40
C PHE A 162 4.49 4.44 8.95
N THR A 163 5.39 3.64 8.39
CA THR A 163 5.94 3.85 7.04
C THR A 163 6.10 2.55 6.28
N GLY A 164 5.87 2.60 4.96
CA GLY A 164 6.18 1.49 4.04
C GLY A 164 7.54 1.64 3.35
N TRP A 165 8.28 2.72 3.60
CA TRP A 165 9.47 3.07 2.82
C TRP A 165 10.76 2.47 3.39
N ASN A 166 10.98 1.18 3.17
CA ASN A 166 12.23 0.52 3.53
C ASN A 166 13.28 0.65 2.43
N VAL A 167 14.26 1.53 2.64
CA VAL A 167 15.33 1.83 1.68
C VAL A 167 16.15 0.58 1.29
N ALA A 168 16.31 -0.37 2.22
CA ALA A 168 17.10 -1.58 2.01
C ALA A 168 16.40 -2.66 1.18
N GLU A 169 15.10 -2.51 0.91
CA GLU A 169 14.28 -3.51 0.23
C GLU A 169 13.55 -2.96 -1.00
N LEU A 170 13.78 -1.69 -1.39
CA LEU A 170 13.05 -1.05 -2.50
C LEU A 170 13.19 -1.79 -3.83
N ASP A 171 14.35 -2.39 -4.08
CA ASP A 171 14.69 -3.16 -5.28
C ASP A 171 14.06 -4.56 -5.30
N GLN A 172 13.63 -5.06 -4.14
CA GLN A 172 12.98 -6.36 -3.99
C GLN A 172 11.46 -6.28 -4.12
N MET A 173 10.89 -5.07 -4.09
CA MET A 173 9.45 -4.86 -4.18
C MET A 173 8.98 -4.86 -5.63
N ALA A 174 7.94 -5.62 -5.95
CA ALA A 174 7.25 -5.56 -7.25
C ALA A 174 6.85 -4.12 -7.63
N LEU A 175 6.39 -3.35 -6.63
CA LEU A 175 6.16 -1.91 -6.75
C LEU A 175 6.50 -1.21 -5.43
N PRO A 176 7.46 -0.27 -5.43
CA PRO A 176 7.74 0.52 -4.23
C PRO A 176 6.50 1.29 -3.76
N PRO A 177 6.22 1.37 -2.44
CA PRO A 177 5.04 2.02 -1.89
C PRO A 177 4.82 3.44 -2.39
N CYS A 178 3.65 3.72 -2.97
CA CYS A 178 3.18 5.06 -3.29
C CYS A 178 2.77 5.79 -2.01
N HIS A 179 2.07 5.10 -1.10
CA HIS A 179 1.74 5.58 0.24
C HIS A 179 2.95 5.38 1.14
N LYS A 180 3.73 6.44 1.33
CA LYS A 180 5.04 6.35 1.98
C LYS A 180 4.90 6.24 3.49
N THR A 181 4.18 7.19 4.09
CA THR A 181 4.18 7.38 5.55
C THR A 181 2.84 7.95 5.99
N TYR A 182 2.31 7.41 7.08
CA TYR A 182 1.13 7.92 7.77
C TYR A 182 1.55 8.49 9.13
N GLN A 183 0.97 9.62 9.51
CA GLN A 183 1.09 10.17 10.86
C GLN A 183 -0.30 10.46 11.41
N PHE A 184 -0.54 10.06 12.67
CA PHE A 184 -1.80 10.25 13.37
C PHE A 184 -1.69 11.33 14.42
N TYR A 185 -2.83 11.96 14.70
CA TYR A 185 -2.95 13.07 15.62
C TYR A 185 -4.30 12.99 16.34
N VAL A 186 -4.27 13.15 17.66
CA VAL A 186 -5.49 13.19 18.49
C VAL A 186 -5.64 14.59 19.08
N ALA A 187 -6.80 15.20 18.88
CA ALA A 187 -7.19 16.44 19.54
C ALA A 187 -8.70 16.52 19.73
N ASN A 188 -9.14 17.05 20.88
CA ASN A 188 -10.56 17.26 21.19
C ASN A 188 -11.42 16.01 21.00
N GLY A 189 -10.88 14.85 21.41
CA GLY A 189 -11.56 13.54 21.24
C GLY A 189 -11.67 13.05 19.80
N LYS A 190 -10.95 13.66 18.84
CA LYS A 190 -11.00 13.30 17.42
C LYS A 190 -9.63 12.78 16.95
N LEU A 191 -9.66 11.70 16.18
CA LEU A 191 -8.50 11.17 15.46
C LEU A 191 -8.40 11.83 14.07
N SER A 192 -7.18 12.13 13.66
CA SER A 192 -6.85 12.60 12.32
C SER A 192 -5.61 11.87 11.84
N ALA A 193 -5.47 11.74 10.52
CA ALA A 193 -4.23 11.26 9.92
C ALA A 193 -3.81 12.12 8.73
N ILE A 194 -2.51 12.16 8.48
CA ILE A 194 -1.93 12.67 7.25
C ILE A 194 -1.18 11.53 6.56
N LEU A 195 -1.39 11.42 5.24
CA LEU A 195 -0.67 10.49 4.38
C LEU A 195 0.30 11.30 3.50
N TYR A 196 1.59 11.02 3.62
CA TYR A 196 2.56 11.41 2.61
C TYR A 196 2.54 10.40 1.46
N GLN A 197 1.98 10.79 0.32
CA GLN A 197 1.95 9.99 -0.90
C GLN A 197 2.98 10.54 -1.90
N ARG A 198 4.02 9.75 -2.20
CA ARG A 198 5.12 10.21 -3.07
C ARG A 198 4.75 10.29 -4.56
N SER A 199 3.73 9.54 -4.97
CA SER A 199 3.24 9.48 -6.35
C SER A 199 1.76 9.12 -6.33
N CYS A 200 0.95 9.85 -7.09
CA CYS A 200 -0.49 9.68 -7.12
C CYS A 200 -1.01 9.83 -8.56
N ASP A 201 -1.51 8.74 -9.12
CA ASP A 201 -2.35 8.80 -10.32
C ASP A 201 -3.70 9.40 -9.91
N LEU A 202 -3.98 10.63 -10.38
CA LEU A 202 -5.21 11.34 -10.04
C LEU A 202 -6.45 10.81 -10.77
N GLY A 203 -6.29 10.19 -11.94
CA GLY A 203 -7.39 9.70 -12.76
C GLY A 203 -7.91 8.34 -12.29
N LEU A 204 -7.01 7.45 -11.90
CA LEU A 204 -7.32 6.08 -11.51
C LEU A 204 -7.16 5.84 -10.00
N GLY A 205 -5.95 6.08 -9.47
CA GLY A 205 -5.58 5.65 -8.12
C GLY A 205 -6.13 6.53 -6.99
N PHE A 206 -6.25 7.83 -7.20
CA PHE A 206 -6.57 8.79 -6.15
C PHE A 206 -7.86 8.49 -5.38
N ALA A 207 -8.94 8.16 -6.08
CA ALA A 207 -10.22 7.85 -5.45
C ALA A 207 -10.13 6.64 -4.52
N PHE A 208 -9.32 5.66 -4.92
CA PHE A 208 -9.03 4.45 -4.16
C PHE A 208 -8.20 4.80 -2.91
N ASN A 209 -7.15 5.60 -3.09
CA ASN A 209 -6.23 6.00 -2.03
C ASN A 209 -6.93 6.81 -0.91
N VAL A 210 -7.76 7.78 -1.30
CA VAL A 210 -8.49 8.63 -0.35
C VAL A 210 -9.52 7.82 0.44
N TYR A 211 -10.23 6.90 -0.23
CA TYR A 211 -11.11 5.96 0.44
C TYR A 211 -10.35 5.06 1.43
N SER A 212 -9.25 4.43 1.00
CA SER A 212 -8.46 3.53 1.84
C SER A 212 -7.87 4.24 3.06
N ALA A 213 -7.37 5.47 2.90
CA ALA A 213 -6.88 6.26 4.03
C ALA A 213 -8.00 6.63 5.02
N ALA A 214 -9.20 6.97 4.54
CA ALA A 214 -10.34 7.23 5.40
C ALA A 214 -10.83 5.96 6.12
N LEU A 215 -10.91 4.84 5.41
CA LEU A 215 -11.25 3.53 5.98
C LEU A 215 -10.29 3.16 7.12
N LEU A 216 -8.97 3.33 6.90
CA LEU A 216 -7.98 3.06 7.93
C LEU A 216 -8.21 3.89 9.20
N ILE A 217 -8.55 5.18 9.06
CA ILE A 217 -8.89 6.04 10.21
C ILE A 217 -10.12 5.52 10.96
N TYR A 218 -11.15 5.01 10.27
CA TYR A 218 -12.34 4.44 10.91
C TYR A 218 -12.09 3.10 11.61
N MET A 219 -11.08 2.35 11.17
CA MET A 219 -10.72 1.06 11.76
C MET A 219 -9.87 1.17 13.03
N ILE A 220 -9.14 2.28 13.18
CA ILE A 220 -8.24 2.57 14.31
C ILE A 220 -9.01 3.22 15.47
#